data_AF-A0A1B8EWT1-F1
#
_entry.id   AF-A0A1B8EWT1-F1
#
_cell.length_a   1.000
_cell.length_b   1.000
_cell.length_c   1.000
_cell.angle_alpha   90.00
_cell.angle_beta   90.00
_cell.angle_gamma   90.00
#
_symmetry.space_group_name_H-M   'P 1'
#
loop_
_entity.id
_entity.type
_entity.pdbx_description
1 polymer ?
#
loop_
_entity_poly.entity_id
_entity_poly.type
_entity_poly.pdbx_seq_one_letter_code
_entity_poly.pdbx_strand_id
1 'polypeptide(L)'
;MNEALCSILCDQDHWSFDPYVCKFIKFNKNGTGELWCVKDLTYIFAVNLERKSILQPKSDEVTETAETKTTANGKPQLLGKLNLEITLNSSVANSLTEGVPNWPSPNERYLSKAAFRTRFFTATIEKGNFIPDHWVGHEGKIKQRWGLRLLFDKSPYPTREGLKSPDEDPISVDHLEEMATFLARRLPDSETRGKAMNDDSFAGYRGSCSL
;
A
#
# COMPACT_ATOMS: atom_id res chain seq x y z
N MET A 1 -13.51 13.74 10.14
CA MET A 1 -13.33 12.42 9.47
C MET A 1 -11.97 12.30 8.78
N ASN A 2 -11.55 13.29 7.97
CA ASN A 2 -10.20 13.29 7.34
C ASN A 2 -9.04 13.19 8.34
N GLU A 3 -9.14 13.82 9.51
CA GLU A 3 -8.08 13.78 10.52
C GLU A 3 -7.87 12.36 11.10
N ALA A 4 -8.95 11.66 11.44
CA ALA A 4 -8.89 10.27 11.92
C ALA A 4 -8.29 9.33 10.86
N LEU A 5 -8.68 9.49 9.58
CA LEU A 5 -8.11 8.73 8.47
C LEU A 5 -6.63 9.07 8.23
N CYS A 6 -6.24 10.34 8.35
CA CYS A 6 -4.84 10.75 8.28
C CYS A 6 -4.03 10.17 9.45
N SER A 7 -4.61 10.09 10.65
CA SER A 7 -3.96 9.41 11.79
C SER A 7 -3.72 7.95 11.46
N ILE A 8 -4.75 7.22 11.03
CA ILE A 8 -4.60 5.80 10.64
C ILE A 8 -3.53 5.63 9.58
N LEU A 9 -3.51 6.50 8.56
CA LEU A 9 -2.50 6.51 7.49
C LEU A 9 -1.07 6.65 8.03
N CYS A 10 -0.86 7.49 9.04
CA CYS A 10 0.47 7.85 9.55
C CYS A 10 0.89 7.08 10.80
N ASP A 11 -0.03 6.40 11.48
CA ASP A 11 0.24 5.60 12.68
C ASP A 11 0.77 4.21 12.33
N GLN A 12 0.83 3.85 11.04
CA GLN A 12 1.47 2.61 10.59
C GLN A 12 2.97 2.82 10.39
N ASP A 13 3.78 1.85 10.79
CA ASP A 13 5.23 1.86 10.52
C ASP A 13 5.52 2.05 9.02
N HIS A 14 4.80 1.29 8.20
CA HIS A 14 4.72 1.41 6.75
C HIS A 14 3.51 0.63 6.22
N TRP A 15 3.14 0.91 4.97
CA TRP A 15 2.15 0.18 4.19
C TRP A 15 2.89 -0.64 3.13
N SER A 16 2.87 -1.97 3.23
CA SER A 16 3.64 -2.86 2.34
C SER A 16 2.77 -3.34 1.18
N PHE A 17 3.28 -3.28 -0.05
CA PHE A 17 2.65 -3.96 -1.19
C PHE A 17 2.65 -5.48 -0.95
N ASP A 18 3.82 -5.97 -0.55
CA ASP A 18 4.02 -7.31 -0.05
C ASP A 18 5.00 -7.25 1.14
N PRO A 19 4.57 -7.66 2.35
CA PRO A 19 5.38 -7.71 3.57
C PRO A 19 6.61 -8.62 3.50
N TYR A 20 6.73 -9.48 2.49
CA TYR A 20 7.90 -10.34 2.27
C TYR A 20 8.94 -9.73 1.32
N VAL A 21 8.68 -8.54 0.78
CA VAL A 21 9.61 -7.78 -0.06
C VAL A 21 9.71 -6.34 0.43
N CYS A 22 10.81 -5.65 0.13
CA CYS A 22 10.97 -4.24 0.52
C CYS A 22 10.32 -3.31 -0.52
N LYS A 23 8.99 -3.44 -0.70
CA LYS A 23 8.14 -2.56 -1.50
C LYS A 23 7.05 -1.99 -0.60
N PHE A 24 7.24 -0.75 -0.18
CA PHE A 24 6.33 -0.11 0.74
C PHE A 24 6.26 1.40 0.55
N ILE A 25 5.21 1.98 1.12
CA ILE A 25 5.03 3.42 1.27
C ILE A 25 4.85 3.75 2.76
N LYS A 26 5.54 4.78 3.25
CA LYS A 26 5.45 5.27 4.62
C LYS A 26 4.92 6.70 4.61
N PHE A 27 4.06 7.02 5.57
CA PHE A 27 3.54 8.37 5.76
C PHE A 27 3.83 8.84 7.18
N ASN A 28 4.37 10.04 7.31
CA ASN A 28 4.66 10.68 8.58
C ASN A 28 3.59 11.73 8.90
N LYS A 29 3.43 12.03 10.21
CA LYS A 29 2.44 13.01 10.70
C LYS A 29 2.71 14.44 10.22
N ASN A 30 3.98 14.78 10.01
CA ASN A 30 4.42 16.09 9.51
C ASN A 30 4.18 16.32 8.01
N GLY A 31 3.52 15.40 7.31
CA GLY A 31 3.27 15.51 5.88
C GLY A 31 4.41 15.04 5.00
N THR A 32 5.46 14.42 5.54
CA THR A 32 6.48 13.71 4.75
C THR A 32 6.22 12.21 4.72
N GLY A 33 7.09 11.45 4.10
CA GLY A 33 7.04 10.01 4.05
C GLY A 33 8.20 9.45 3.24
N GLU A 34 8.10 8.17 2.89
CA GLU A 34 9.08 7.50 2.04
C GLU A 34 8.39 6.52 1.10
N LEU A 35 8.96 6.31 -0.09
CA LEU A 35 8.52 5.30 -1.05
C LEU A 35 9.70 4.44 -1.47
N TRP A 36 9.52 3.13 -1.32
CA TRP A 36 10.57 2.14 -1.45
C TRP A 36 10.21 1.07 -2.48
N CYS A 37 11.18 0.73 -3.30
CA CYS A 37 11.15 -0.43 -4.17
C CYS A 37 12.52 -1.10 -4.23
N VAL A 38 12.58 -2.31 -3.70
CA VAL A 38 13.74 -3.20 -3.77
C VAL A 38 13.34 -4.47 -4.51
N LYS A 39 14.23 -4.93 -5.38
CA LYS A 39 14.11 -6.18 -6.12
C LYS A 39 15.43 -6.94 -6.00
N ASP A 40 15.37 -8.21 -5.57
CA ASP A 40 16.54 -9.09 -5.47
C ASP A 40 17.74 -8.43 -4.76
N LEU A 41 17.47 -7.81 -3.60
CA LEU A 41 18.43 -7.03 -2.79
C LEU A 41 18.98 -5.75 -3.45
N THR A 42 18.54 -5.43 -4.66
CA THR A 42 18.88 -4.21 -5.39
C THR A 42 17.81 -3.15 -5.15
N TYR A 43 18.23 -2.01 -4.60
CA TYR A 43 17.36 -0.83 -4.52
C TYR A 43 17.15 -0.26 -5.92
N ILE A 44 15.89 -0.26 -6.38
CA ILE A 44 15.49 0.47 -7.58
C ILE A 44 15.33 1.94 -7.21
N PHE A 45 14.62 2.20 -6.11
CA PHE A 45 14.58 3.52 -5.50
C PHE A 45 14.17 3.42 -4.03
N ALA A 46 14.63 4.39 -3.27
CA ALA A 46 14.17 4.68 -1.92
C ALA A 46 14.20 6.20 -1.80
N VAL A 47 13.03 6.82 -1.93
CA VAL A 47 12.89 8.28 -2.03
C VAL A 47 12.10 8.81 -0.85
N ASN A 48 12.42 10.03 -0.43
CA ASN A 48 11.51 10.80 0.41
C ASN A 48 10.29 11.23 -0.41
N LEU A 49 9.14 11.37 0.24
CA LEU A 49 7.95 11.98 -0.35
C LEU A 49 7.42 13.09 0.54
N GLU A 50 6.75 14.04 -0.10
CA GLU A 50 5.90 15.03 0.53
C GLU A 50 4.44 14.71 0.19
N ARG A 51 3.56 14.85 1.18
CA ARG A 51 2.13 14.64 1.03
C ARG A 51 1.34 15.85 1.52
N LYS A 52 0.22 16.11 0.85
CA LYS A 52 -0.85 16.96 1.35
C LYS A 52 -2.16 16.20 1.24
N SER A 53 -2.92 16.16 2.32
CA SER A 53 -4.31 15.71 2.26
C SER A 53 -5.16 16.84 1.74
N ILE A 54 -5.83 16.62 0.61
CA ILE A 54 -6.76 17.58 0.04
C ILE A 54 -8.10 17.36 0.76
N LEU A 55 -8.62 18.42 1.39
CA LEU A 55 -9.95 18.38 1.97
C LEU A 55 -10.95 18.11 0.83
N GLN A 56 -11.71 17.02 0.90
CA GLN A 56 -12.90 16.91 0.10
C GLN A 56 -13.89 18.00 0.56
N PRO A 57 -14.55 18.73 -0.36
CA PRO A 57 -15.76 19.45 0.01
C PRO A 57 -16.72 18.42 0.60
N LYS A 58 -17.33 18.73 1.74
CA LYS A 58 -18.27 17.83 2.43
C LYS A 58 -19.37 17.45 1.44
N SER A 59 -19.30 16.22 0.92
CA SER A 59 -20.46 15.56 0.36
C SER A 59 -21.27 15.03 1.54
N ASP A 60 -22.57 15.35 1.58
CA ASP A 60 -23.52 14.89 2.59
C ASP A 60 -23.81 13.37 2.43
N GLU A 61 -22.78 12.53 2.48
CA GLU A 61 -22.94 11.09 2.61
C GLU A 61 -22.85 10.71 4.09
N VAL A 62 -24.05 10.68 4.67
CA VAL A 62 -24.53 9.87 5.79
C VAL A 62 -23.42 9.29 6.68
N THR A 63 -23.25 9.94 7.82
CA THR A 63 -22.57 9.40 9.00
C THR A 63 -23.32 8.16 9.49
N GLU A 64 -22.93 6.96 9.05
CA GLU A 64 -23.16 5.78 9.89
C GLU A 64 -22.09 5.79 10.98
N THR A 65 -22.55 6.19 12.17
CA THR A 65 -21.87 6.11 13.45
C THR A 65 -21.12 4.78 13.57
N ALA A 66 -19.84 4.87 13.91
CA ALA A 66 -19.00 3.74 14.27
C ALA A 66 -19.48 3.12 15.58
N GLU A 67 -20.59 2.40 15.52
CA GLU A 67 -20.92 1.36 16.48
C GLU A 67 -20.43 0.03 15.94
N THR A 68 -19.80 -0.74 16.83
CA THR A 68 -19.25 -2.07 16.69
C THR A 68 -20.21 -3.05 16.00
N LYS A 69 -20.34 -2.97 14.68
CA LYS A 69 -20.93 -4.05 13.88
C LYS A 69 -19.81 -4.99 13.47
N THR A 70 -19.68 -6.04 14.25
CA THR A 70 -19.05 -7.30 13.88
C THR A 70 -19.37 -7.58 12.41
N THR A 71 -18.34 -7.72 11.57
CA THR A 71 -18.47 -8.02 10.13
C THR A 71 -19.14 -9.37 9.94
N ALA A 72 -20.47 -9.42 9.99
CA ALA A 72 -21.26 -10.64 9.87
C ALA A 72 -21.23 -11.25 8.45
N ASN A 73 -20.75 -10.51 7.45
CA ASN A 73 -20.83 -10.90 6.03
C ASN A 73 -19.47 -11.20 5.37
N GLY A 74 -18.38 -11.32 6.13
CA GLY A 74 -17.05 -11.64 5.55
C GLY A 74 -16.47 -10.58 4.61
N LYS A 75 -17.08 -9.39 4.54
CA LYS A 75 -16.60 -8.26 3.74
C LYS A 75 -15.73 -7.30 4.57
N PRO A 76 -14.74 -6.64 3.96
CA PRO A 76 -13.99 -5.56 4.61
C PRO A 76 -14.90 -4.41 5.06
N GLN A 77 -14.54 -3.79 6.19
CA GLN A 77 -15.16 -2.56 6.67
C GLN A 77 -14.47 -1.35 6.03
N LEU A 78 -15.20 -0.56 5.26
CA LEU A 78 -14.72 0.72 4.74
C LEU A 78 -14.54 1.71 5.90
N LEU A 79 -13.32 2.22 6.09
CA LEU A 79 -13.03 3.28 7.06
C LEU A 79 -13.19 4.67 6.43
N GLY A 80 -12.90 4.80 5.14
CA GLY A 80 -13.17 6.02 4.37
C GLY A 80 -12.18 6.23 3.21
N LYS A 81 -12.26 7.41 2.59
CA LYS A 81 -11.43 7.81 1.45
C LYS A 81 -10.69 9.11 1.72
N LEU A 82 -9.50 9.24 1.15
CA LEU A 82 -8.64 10.43 1.23
C LEU A 82 -8.20 10.83 -0.18
N ASN A 83 -8.19 12.12 -0.46
CA ASN A 83 -7.49 12.64 -1.63
C ASN A 83 -6.09 13.06 -1.21
N LEU A 84 -5.08 12.50 -1.87
CA LEU A 84 -3.68 12.70 -1.56
C LEU A 84 -2.98 13.37 -2.74
N GLU A 85 -2.33 14.49 -2.48
CA GLU A 85 -1.30 15.06 -3.36
C GLU A 85 0.04 14.53 -2.86
N ILE A 86 0.76 13.77 -3.71
CA ILE A 86 2.06 13.19 -3.38
C ILE A 86 3.10 13.69 -4.38
N THR A 87 4.23 14.17 -3.85
CA THR A 87 5.40 14.56 -4.64
C THR A 87 6.60 13.76 -4.14
N LEU A 88 7.29 13.07 -5.04
CA LEU A 88 8.53 12.36 -4.72
C LEU A 88 9.70 13.33 -4.78
N ASN A 89 10.67 13.14 -3.88
CA ASN A 89 11.91 13.90 -3.84
C ASN A 89 13.07 13.01 -4.31
N SER A 90 14.04 13.57 -5.02
CA SER A 90 15.20 12.81 -5.54
C SER A 90 16.16 12.34 -4.45
N SER A 91 16.11 12.95 -3.26
CA SER A 91 16.90 12.52 -2.09
C SER A 91 16.62 11.07 -1.69
N VAL A 92 17.66 10.41 -1.21
CA VAL A 92 17.56 9.08 -0.62
C VAL A 92 16.67 9.15 0.62
N ALA A 93 15.81 8.15 0.79
CA ALA A 93 14.95 7.99 1.97
C ALA A 93 15.77 8.18 3.26
N ASN A 94 15.26 9.03 4.15
CA ASN A 94 15.98 9.41 5.37
C ASN A 94 16.38 8.19 6.21
N SER A 95 15.50 7.18 6.29
CA SER A 95 15.77 5.95 7.05
C SER A 95 16.95 5.11 6.52
N LEU A 96 17.44 5.32 5.29
CA LEU A 96 18.70 4.73 4.81
C LEU A 96 19.93 5.56 5.20
N THR A 97 19.76 6.87 5.31
CA THR A 97 20.88 7.80 5.55
C THR A 97 21.22 7.98 7.02
N GLU A 98 20.28 7.70 7.92
CA GLU A 98 20.45 7.84 9.38
C GLU A 98 21.61 6.97 9.94
N GLY A 99 22.04 5.92 9.24
CA GLY A 99 23.19 5.09 9.61
C GLY A 99 24.39 5.17 8.67
N VAL A 100 24.24 5.74 7.46
CA VAL A 100 25.27 5.75 6.42
C VAL A 100 25.20 7.07 5.64
N PRO A 101 25.97 8.10 6.06
CA PRO A 101 25.86 9.47 5.50
C PRO A 101 26.20 9.62 4.01
N ASN A 102 26.65 8.56 3.33
CA ASN A 102 27.07 8.56 1.92
C ASN A 102 26.49 7.37 1.14
N TRP A 103 25.29 6.90 1.49
CA TRP A 103 24.65 5.83 0.73
C TRP A 103 24.52 6.22 -0.75
N PRO A 104 25.06 5.41 -1.70
CA PRO A 104 24.96 5.72 -3.12
C PRO A 104 23.48 5.77 -3.53
N SER A 105 23.04 6.91 -4.06
CA SER A 105 21.62 7.09 -4.39
C SER A 105 21.21 6.17 -5.55
N PRO A 106 20.32 5.18 -5.34
CA PRO A 106 19.76 4.40 -6.45
C PRO A 106 18.82 5.25 -7.32
N ASN A 107 18.28 6.33 -6.74
CA ASN A 107 17.23 7.15 -7.34
C ASN A 107 17.69 7.77 -8.64
N GLU A 108 18.91 8.31 -8.70
CA GLU A 108 19.43 8.94 -9.91
C GLU A 108 19.70 7.94 -11.04
N ARG A 109 19.93 6.66 -10.71
CA ARG A 109 20.17 5.62 -11.71
C ARG A 109 18.89 5.23 -12.43
N TYR A 110 17.80 5.07 -11.70
CA TYR A 110 16.58 4.46 -12.22
C TYR A 110 15.44 5.46 -12.47
N LEU A 111 15.39 6.60 -11.76
CA LEU A 111 14.32 7.57 -11.88
C LEU A 111 14.65 8.70 -12.86
N SER A 112 13.68 9.05 -13.69
CA SER A 112 13.70 10.22 -14.55
C SER A 112 13.15 11.44 -13.80
N LYS A 113 13.31 12.65 -14.38
CA LYS A 113 12.69 13.86 -13.82
C LYS A 113 11.16 13.78 -13.73
N ALA A 114 10.52 12.95 -14.54
CA ALA A 114 9.06 12.81 -14.52
C ALA A 114 8.56 12.10 -13.24
N ALA A 115 9.38 11.27 -12.59
CA ALA A 115 9.01 10.61 -11.34
C ALA A 115 8.76 11.59 -10.18
N PHE A 116 9.40 12.78 -10.24
CA PHE A 116 9.31 13.80 -9.19
C PHE A 116 8.18 14.81 -9.43
N ARG A 117 7.36 14.60 -10.46
CA ARG A 117 6.15 15.41 -10.67
C ARG A 117 5.11 15.07 -9.61
N THR A 118 4.44 16.10 -9.10
CA THR A 118 3.31 15.94 -8.20
C THR A 118 2.20 15.13 -8.86
N ARG A 119 1.65 14.16 -8.13
CA ARG A 119 0.55 13.30 -8.57
C ARG A 119 -0.57 13.32 -7.53
N PHE A 120 -1.80 13.17 -8.01
CA PHE A 120 -3.01 13.18 -7.18
C PHE A 120 -3.63 11.81 -7.15
N PHE A 121 -4.06 11.36 -5.98
CA PHE A 121 -4.61 10.04 -5.75
C PHE A 121 -5.88 10.11 -4.93
N THR A 122 -6.76 9.14 -5.14
CA THR A 122 -7.83 8.82 -4.20
C THR A 122 -7.45 7.50 -3.53
N ALA A 123 -7.20 7.56 -2.23
CA ALA A 123 -6.83 6.43 -1.42
C ALA A 123 -8.00 5.99 -0.55
N THR A 124 -8.34 4.71 -0.58
CA THR A 124 -9.37 4.10 0.25
C THR A 124 -8.72 3.29 1.37
N ILE A 125 -9.16 3.48 2.62
CA ILE A 125 -8.68 2.72 3.76
C ILE A 125 -9.79 1.77 4.23
N GLU A 126 -9.45 0.50 4.39
CA GLU A 126 -10.35 -0.54 4.86
C GLU A 126 -9.75 -1.28 6.06
N LYS A 127 -10.63 -1.81 6.90
CA LYS A 127 -10.31 -2.71 8.00
C LYS A 127 -10.85 -4.10 7.70
N GLY A 128 -10.04 -5.13 7.94
CA GLY A 128 -10.43 -6.50 7.66
C GLY A 128 -9.35 -7.49 8.06
N ASN A 129 -9.33 -8.63 7.36
CA ASN A 129 -8.36 -9.70 7.49
C ASN A 129 -7.81 -10.02 6.09
N PHE A 130 -6.63 -9.51 5.75
CA PHE A 130 -6.10 -9.51 4.39
C PHE A 130 -4.82 -10.33 4.23
N ILE A 131 -4.56 -10.77 3.01
CA ILE A 131 -3.24 -11.22 2.51
C ILE A 131 -2.78 -10.37 1.35
N PRO A 132 -1.48 -10.36 1.01
CA PRO A 132 -1.01 -9.65 -0.18
C PRO A 132 -1.66 -10.24 -1.43
N ASP A 133 -1.99 -9.38 -2.40
CA ASP A 133 -2.81 -9.76 -3.56
C ASP A 133 -2.15 -10.87 -4.39
N HIS A 134 -0.82 -10.88 -4.52
CA HIS A 134 -0.10 -11.93 -5.25
C HIS A 134 -0.12 -13.31 -4.56
N TRP A 135 -0.59 -13.41 -3.31
CA TRP A 135 -0.79 -14.67 -2.59
C TRP A 135 -2.25 -15.16 -2.58
N VAL A 136 -3.18 -14.40 -3.17
CA VAL A 136 -4.58 -14.82 -3.31
C VAL A 136 -4.65 -16.12 -4.11
N GLY A 137 -5.43 -17.10 -3.63
CA GLY A 137 -5.50 -18.44 -4.23
C GLY A 137 -4.38 -19.39 -3.79
N HIS A 138 -3.42 -18.91 -2.98
CA HIS A 138 -2.34 -19.71 -2.40
C HIS A 138 -2.48 -19.86 -0.87
N GLU A 139 -3.71 -19.79 -0.35
CA GLU A 139 -4.01 -19.98 1.07
C GLU A 139 -3.42 -21.30 1.60
N GLY A 140 -2.68 -21.21 2.71
CA GLY A 140 -1.95 -22.33 3.33
C GLY A 140 -0.43 -22.18 3.31
N LYS A 141 0.13 -21.42 2.36
CA LYS A 141 1.57 -21.07 2.37
C LYS A 141 1.89 -19.94 3.33
N ILE A 142 0.96 -19.01 3.51
CA ILE A 142 1.09 -17.87 4.42
C ILE A 142 -0.08 -17.86 5.38
N LYS A 143 0.26 -17.93 6.67
CA LYS A 143 -0.70 -17.79 7.77
C LYS A 143 -0.79 -16.36 8.27
N GLN A 144 0.20 -15.54 7.97
CA GLN A 144 0.22 -14.15 8.41
C GLN A 144 -0.87 -13.36 7.70
N ARG A 145 -1.59 -12.54 8.48
CA ARG A 145 -2.62 -11.65 7.95
C ARG A 145 -2.43 -10.21 8.41
N TRP A 146 -3.07 -9.30 7.69
CA TRP A 146 -3.02 -7.85 7.91
C TRP A 146 -4.40 -7.27 8.14
N GLY A 147 -4.46 -6.29 9.04
CA GLY A 147 -5.70 -5.76 9.58
C GLY A 147 -6.22 -4.53 8.84
N LEU A 148 -5.36 -3.91 8.03
CA LEU A 148 -5.65 -2.71 7.26
C LEU A 148 -5.21 -2.91 5.81
N ARG A 149 -6.01 -2.35 4.90
CA ARG A 149 -5.72 -2.28 3.47
C ARG A 149 -5.87 -0.84 3.00
N LEU A 150 -4.88 -0.38 2.25
CA LEU A 150 -4.82 0.91 1.57
C LEU A 150 -4.86 0.67 0.06
N LEU A 151 -5.89 1.19 -0.60
CA LEU A 151 -6.13 1.04 -2.02
C LEU A 151 -6.00 2.40 -2.69
N PHE A 152 -5.04 2.54 -3.61
CA PHE A 152 -4.98 3.70 -4.49
C PHE A 152 -5.83 3.48 -5.74
N ASP A 153 -6.39 4.57 -6.28
CA ASP A 153 -7.04 4.58 -7.59
C ASP A 153 -6.07 4.24 -8.73
N LYS A 154 -4.77 4.48 -8.51
CA LYS A 154 -3.65 4.15 -9.41
C LYS A 154 -2.38 3.99 -8.58
N SER A 155 -1.43 3.19 -9.06
CA SER A 155 -0.19 2.95 -8.31
C SER A 155 0.56 4.24 -7.93
N PRO A 156 0.97 4.39 -6.64
CA PRO A 156 1.79 5.51 -6.20
C PRO A 156 3.25 5.41 -6.69
N TYR A 157 3.67 4.26 -7.24
CA TYR A 157 5.00 4.08 -7.81
C TYR A 157 5.18 4.86 -9.12
N PRO A 158 6.43 5.20 -9.49
CA PRO A 158 6.73 5.84 -10.77
C PRO A 158 6.16 5.04 -11.95
N THR A 159 5.51 5.74 -12.88
CA THR A 159 5.07 5.15 -14.15
C THR A 159 6.26 4.97 -15.10
N ARG A 160 6.03 4.34 -16.26
CA ARG A 160 7.07 4.16 -17.30
C ARG A 160 7.82 5.44 -17.65
N GLU A 161 7.14 6.59 -17.76
CA GLU A 161 7.80 7.89 -18.00
C GLU A 161 8.72 8.33 -16.87
N GLY A 162 8.41 7.94 -15.64
CA GLY A 162 9.19 8.21 -14.44
C GLY A 162 10.46 7.35 -14.32
N LEU A 163 10.66 6.38 -15.22
CA LEU A 163 11.76 5.44 -15.20
C LEU A 163 12.68 5.71 -16.39
N LYS A 164 14.01 5.63 -16.19
CA LYS A 164 14.99 5.87 -17.27
C LYS A 164 15.07 4.71 -18.26
N SER A 165 15.02 3.48 -17.76
CA SER A 165 15.08 2.24 -18.54
C SER A 165 13.98 1.28 -18.07
N PRO A 166 12.69 1.54 -18.35
CA PRO A 166 11.58 0.74 -17.83
C PRO A 166 11.58 -0.71 -18.32
N ASP A 167 12.25 -1.01 -19.44
CA ASP A 167 12.30 -2.34 -20.05
C ASP A 167 13.57 -3.12 -19.70
N GLU A 168 14.45 -2.56 -18.87
CA GLU A 168 15.67 -3.23 -18.40
C GLU A 168 15.46 -3.86 -17.01
N ASP A 169 16.16 -4.96 -16.75
CA ASP A 169 16.21 -5.53 -15.40
C ASP A 169 16.93 -4.58 -14.43
N PRO A 170 16.45 -4.47 -13.17
CA PRO A 170 15.39 -5.26 -12.55
C PRO A 170 13.99 -4.62 -12.64
N ILE A 171 13.83 -3.54 -13.43
CA ILE A 171 12.57 -2.77 -13.51
C ILE A 171 11.51 -3.52 -14.34
N SER A 172 11.93 -4.12 -15.45
CA SER A 172 11.04 -4.73 -16.45
C SER A 172 10.08 -5.79 -15.87
N VAL A 173 10.47 -6.44 -14.78
CA VAL A 173 9.78 -7.57 -14.16
C VAL A 173 8.80 -7.16 -13.06
N ASP A 174 8.95 -5.96 -12.52
CA ASP A 174 8.08 -5.45 -11.48
C ASP A 174 7.05 -4.55 -12.16
N HIS A 175 5.83 -5.05 -12.35
CA HIS A 175 4.69 -4.30 -12.88
C HIS A 175 4.26 -3.18 -11.90
N LEU A 176 5.13 -2.20 -11.67
CA LEU A 176 4.99 -1.15 -10.65
C LEU A 176 3.69 -0.36 -10.82
N GLU A 177 3.23 -0.20 -12.06
CA GLU A 177 1.98 0.48 -12.39
C GLU A 177 0.72 -0.23 -11.88
N GLU A 178 0.79 -1.53 -11.63
CA GLU A 178 -0.31 -2.34 -11.11
C GLU A 178 -0.32 -2.39 -9.57
N MET A 179 0.77 -1.97 -8.92
CA MET A 179 0.93 -2.04 -7.46
C MET A 179 0.15 -0.92 -6.75
N ALA A 180 -1.16 -1.10 -6.61
CA ALA A 180 -2.07 -0.11 -6.00
C ALA A 180 -2.60 -0.51 -4.61
N THR A 181 -2.40 -1.76 -4.18
CA THR A 181 -2.85 -2.27 -2.88
C THR A 181 -1.69 -2.40 -1.92
N PHE A 182 -1.84 -1.84 -0.72
CA PHE A 182 -0.85 -1.95 0.36
C PHE A 182 -1.52 -2.38 1.66
N LEU A 183 -0.79 -3.13 2.48
CA LEU A 183 -1.26 -3.72 3.72
C LEU A 183 -0.50 -3.17 4.91
N ALA A 184 -1.19 -3.05 6.04
CA ALA A 184 -0.60 -2.65 7.30
C ALA A 184 -1.28 -3.35 8.48
N ARG A 185 -0.72 -3.15 9.69
CA ARG A 185 -1.17 -3.73 10.95
C ARG A 185 -1.22 -5.26 10.91
N ARG A 186 -0.09 -5.90 11.20
CA ARG A 186 0.00 -7.36 11.34
C ARG A 186 -0.99 -7.85 12.39
N LEU A 187 -1.86 -8.80 12.04
CA LEU A 187 -2.82 -9.38 12.97
C LEU A 187 -2.18 -10.50 13.78
N PRO A 188 -2.53 -10.66 15.07
CA PRO A 188 -2.19 -11.85 15.85
C PRO A 188 -3.03 -13.05 15.36
N ASP A 189 -2.50 -14.26 15.55
CA ASP A 189 -3.17 -15.51 15.12
C ASP A 189 -4.62 -15.63 15.62
N SER A 190 -4.92 -15.09 16.80
CA SER A 190 -6.27 -15.04 17.39
C SER A 190 -7.30 -14.31 16.53
N GLU A 191 -6.87 -13.33 15.73
CA GLU A 191 -7.71 -12.51 14.85
C GLU A 191 -7.68 -12.98 13.38
N THR A 192 -6.92 -14.04 13.07
CA THR A 192 -6.79 -14.57 11.70
C THR A 192 -7.78 -15.69 11.37
N ARG A 193 -8.73 -15.98 12.27
CA ARG A 193 -9.69 -17.08 12.10
C ARG A 193 -10.58 -16.82 10.89
N GLY A 194 -10.61 -17.80 9.98
CA GLY A 194 -11.41 -17.75 8.75
C GLY A 194 -10.59 -17.41 7.51
N LYS A 195 -11.31 -17.18 6.41
CA LYS A 195 -10.73 -16.85 5.11
C LYS A 195 -10.20 -15.42 5.10
N ALA A 196 -9.19 -15.13 4.29
CA ALA A 196 -8.89 -13.74 3.96
C ALA A 196 -10.06 -13.10 3.20
N MET A 197 -10.34 -11.85 3.52
CA MET A 197 -11.45 -11.08 2.95
C MET A 197 -11.17 -10.56 1.52
N ASN A 198 -9.96 -10.77 1.01
CA ASN A 198 -9.59 -10.51 -0.39
C ASN A 198 -9.24 -11.78 -1.17
N ASP A 199 -9.54 -12.96 -0.61
CA ASP A 199 -9.42 -14.22 -1.32
C ASP A 199 -10.82 -14.73 -1.68
N ASP A 200 -11.14 -14.80 -2.97
CA ASP A 200 -12.41 -15.36 -3.49
C ASP A 200 -12.25 -16.77 -4.08
N SER A 201 -11.02 -17.31 -4.13
CA SER A 201 -10.66 -18.53 -4.88
C SER A 201 -11.42 -19.79 -4.44
N PHE A 202 -11.78 -19.89 -3.16
CA PHE A 202 -12.51 -21.04 -2.62
C PHE A 202 -14.03 -21.06 -2.85
N ALA A 203 -14.64 -20.05 -3.51
CA ALA A 203 -16.09 -20.06 -3.76
C ALA A 203 -16.54 -21.15 -4.76
N GLY A 204 -15.61 -21.83 -5.43
CA GLY A 204 -15.89 -22.85 -6.46
C GLY A 204 -16.09 -24.30 -5.98
N TYR A 205 -15.83 -24.63 -4.71
CA TYR A 205 -16.07 -26.00 -4.18
C TYR A 205 -17.30 -26.04 -3.29
N ARG A 206 -18.48 -25.69 -3.82
CA ARG A 206 -19.75 -26.19 -3.28
C ARG A 206 -20.12 -27.46 -4.04
N GLY A 207 -20.25 -28.55 -3.27
CA GLY A 207 -20.22 -29.93 -3.72
C GLY A 207 -21.11 -30.30 -4.90
N SER A 208 -20.50 -31.03 -5.85
CA SER A 208 -21.21 -32.05 -6.60
C SER A 208 -21.37 -33.28 -5.71
N CYS A 209 -22.37 -33.27 -4.82
CA CYS A 209 -23.02 -34.52 -4.45
C CYS A 209 -23.97 -34.85 -5.62
N SER A 210 -23.51 -35.68 -6.54
CA SER A 210 -24.38 -36.37 -7.49
C SER A 210 -24.71 -37.75 -6.90
N LEU A 211 -26.02 -37.96 -6.74
CA LEU A 211 -26.72 -39.22 -6.45
C LEU A 211 -26.27 -40.37 -7.36
#